data_AF-A0A172TBP2-F1
#
_entry.id   AF-A0A172TBP2-F1
#
_cell.length_a   1.000
_cell.length_b   1.000
_cell.length_c   1.000
_cell.angle_alpha   90.00
_cell.angle_beta   90.00
_cell.angle_gamma   90.00
#
_symmetry.space_group_name_H-M   'P 1'
#
loop_
_entity.id
_entity.type
_entity.pdbx_description
1 polymer ?
#
loop_
_entity_poly.entity_id
_entity_poly.type
_entity_poly.pdbx_seq_one_letter_code
_entity_poly.pdbx_strand_id
1 'polypeptide(L)'
;MKRLSIAVAALLLLGACSLGLDLYTPPDSRDFVASCARGYDAVACKALNNVSGSLSGELTFVLVNASDADSKAMLARDLASKGIGIEAFLSSPEARKFALANTFVAPTLSTGRLATADGKGHDVQCSQREGTQFCRIDGQIEGFNQLQREPGRSGSIYLMDGYLPF
;
A
#
# COMPACT_ATOMS: atom_id res chain seq x y z
N MET A 1 -18.42 18.24 44.19
CA MET A 1 -18.55 16.79 43.86
C MET A 1 -19.69 16.70 42.84
N LYS A 2 -19.58 16.25 41.59
CA LYS A 2 -18.84 15.15 40.95
C LYS A 2 -18.39 15.61 39.55
N ARG A 3 -17.15 15.32 39.16
CA ARG A 3 -16.68 15.40 37.76
C ARG A 3 -16.96 14.04 37.13
N LEU A 4 -17.84 13.99 36.14
CA LEU A 4 -18.04 12.79 35.32
C LEU A 4 -17.01 12.84 34.19
N SER A 5 -15.89 12.14 34.37
CA SER A 5 -14.97 11.84 33.29
C SER A 5 -15.56 10.68 32.50
N ILE A 6 -16.04 10.93 31.29
CA ILE A 6 -16.36 9.86 30.35
C ILE A 6 -15.13 9.67 29.49
N ALA A 7 -14.44 8.56 29.74
CA ALA A 7 -13.28 8.12 29.02
C ALA A 7 -13.64 7.81 27.56
N VAL A 8 -12.73 8.24 26.70
CA VAL A 8 -12.68 8.07 25.25
C VAL A 8 -12.80 6.58 24.88
N ALA A 9 -13.87 6.22 24.18
CA ALA A 9 -13.96 4.97 23.44
C ALA A 9 -13.43 5.22 22.01
N ALA A 10 -12.11 5.17 21.85
CA ALA A 10 -11.47 5.10 20.54
C ALA A 10 -11.67 3.67 20.01
N LEU A 11 -12.75 3.45 19.24
CA LEU A 11 -12.90 2.23 18.48
C LEU A 11 -11.85 2.22 17.34
N LEU A 12 -11.00 1.22 17.41
CA LEU A 12 -10.00 0.84 16.41
C LEU A 12 -10.65 0.65 15.03
N LEU A 13 -10.38 1.55 14.10
CA LEU A 13 -10.55 1.33 12.67
C LEU A 13 -9.36 0.49 12.15
N LEU A 14 -9.28 -0.78 12.57
CA LEU A 14 -8.41 -1.78 11.96
C LEU A 14 -9.16 -2.41 10.77
N GLY A 15 -9.42 -1.59 9.76
CA GLY A 15 -10.12 -1.98 8.54
C GLY A 15 -9.16 -2.04 7.35
N ALA A 16 -8.10 -2.83 7.46
CA ALA A 16 -7.25 -3.15 6.32
C ALA A 16 -6.99 -4.66 6.35
N CYS A 17 -7.57 -5.40 5.40
CA CYS A 17 -7.37 -6.85 5.19
C CYS A 17 -8.01 -7.85 6.20
N SER A 18 -9.30 -7.73 6.49
CA SER A 18 -9.96 -8.48 7.58
C SER A 18 -10.36 -9.95 7.31
N LEU A 19 -9.86 -10.64 6.28
CA LEU A 19 -10.18 -12.08 6.12
C LEU A 19 -8.95 -13.01 6.07
N GLY A 20 -7.74 -12.46 5.99
CA GLY A 20 -6.53 -13.28 5.86
C GLY A 20 -5.32 -12.83 6.68
N LEU A 21 -5.28 -11.59 7.17
CA LEU A 21 -4.14 -11.06 7.94
C LEU A 21 -4.32 -11.13 9.46
N ASP A 22 -5.54 -11.32 9.96
CA ASP A 22 -5.83 -11.34 11.40
C ASP A 22 -5.29 -12.60 12.11
N LEU A 23 -4.97 -13.66 11.35
CA LEU A 23 -4.40 -14.92 11.84
C LEU A 23 -3.04 -15.26 11.23
N TYR A 24 -2.52 -14.39 10.35
CA TYR A 24 -1.33 -14.66 9.57
C TYR A 24 -0.48 -13.41 9.48
N THR A 25 0.76 -13.51 9.95
CA THR A 25 1.73 -12.42 9.89
C THR A 25 2.69 -12.68 8.73
N PRO A 26 2.59 -11.92 7.61
CA PRO A 26 3.35 -12.22 6.39
C PRO A 26 4.87 -12.09 6.61
N PRO A 27 5.71 -13.08 6.30
CA PRO A 27 7.16 -12.97 6.52
C PRO A 27 7.82 -11.84 5.71
N ASP A 28 7.21 -11.41 4.60
CA ASP A 28 7.74 -10.34 3.76
C ASP A 28 6.63 -9.55 3.05
N SER A 29 7.04 -8.49 2.36
CA SER A 29 6.15 -7.62 1.57
C SER A 29 5.40 -8.33 0.43
N ARG A 30 6.01 -9.32 -0.23
CA ARG A 30 5.34 -10.07 -1.32
C ARG A 30 4.25 -10.94 -0.75
N ASP A 31 4.54 -11.63 0.34
CA ASP A 31 3.57 -12.46 1.02
C ASP A 31 2.43 -11.64 1.61
N PHE A 32 2.70 -10.41 2.09
CA PHE A 32 1.66 -9.48 2.49
C PHE A 32 0.70 -9.18 1.33
N VAL A 33 1.25 -8.82 0.17
CA VAL A 33 0.47 -8.55 -1.05
C VAL A 33 -0.29 -9.78 -1.51
N ALA A 34 0.33 -10.97 -1.49
CA ALA A 34 -0.31 -12.23 -1.86
C ALA A 34 -1.48 -12.56 -0.91
N SER A 35 -1.31 -12.34 0.39
CA SER A 35 -2.37 -12.52 1.38
C SER A 35 -3.52 -11.55 1.16
N CYS A 36 -3.21 -10.25 0.96
CA CYS A 36 -4.18 -9.21 0.66
C CYS A 36 -4.97 -9.50 -0.63
N ALA A 37 -4.30 -9.99 -1.68
CA ALA A 37 -4.92 -10.28 -2.98
C ALA A 37 -6.01 -11.34 -2.94
N ARG A 38 -6.11 -12.12 -1.84
CA ARG A 38 -7.21 -13.07 -1.60
C ARG A 38 -8.55 -12.40 -1.28
N GLY A 39 -8.53 -11.13 -0.87
CA GLY A 39 -9.75 -10.35 -0.62
C GLY A 39 -10.60 -10.17 -1.88
N TYR A 40 -11.92 -10.21 -1.74
CA TYR A 40 -12.84 -10.02 -2.88
C TYR A 40 -12.65 -8.65 -3.54
N ASP A 41 -12.57 -7.58 -2.74
CA ASP A 41 -12.44 -6.19 -3.20
C ASP A 41 -10.99 -5.66 -3.24
N ALA A 42 -9.99 -6.51 -2.96
CA ALA A 42 -8.57 -6.13 -2.90
C ALA A 42 -7.94 -5.94 -4.30
N VAL A 43 -8.54 -5.10 -5.15
CA VAL A 43 -8.16 -4.90 -6.56
C VAL A 43 -6.70 -4.44 -6.71
N ALA A 44 -6.25 -3.48 -5.89
CA ALA A 44 -4.88 -3.01 -5.91
C ALA A 44 -3.88 -4.12 -5.57
N CYS A 45 -4.15 -4.90 -4.52
CA CYS A 45 -3.31 -6.04 -4.15
C CYS A 45 -3.26 -7.11 -5.23
N LYS A 46 -4.39 -7.41 -5.89
CA LYS A 46 -4.43 -8.33 -7.04
C LYS A 46 -3.52 -7.85 -8.17
N ALA A 47 -3.55 -6.57 -8.51
CA ALA A 47 -2.67 -6.00 -9.53
C ALA A 47 -1.19 -6.07 -9.12
N LEU A 48 -0.84 -5.73 -7.88
CA LEU A 48 0.53 -5.82 -7.37
C LEU A 48 1.05 -7.26 -7.33
N ASN A 49 0.20 -8.20 -6.91
CA ASN A 49 0.54 -9.63 -6.85
C ASN A 49 0.89 -10.19 -8.24
N ASN A 50 0.26 -9.70 -9.30
CA ASN A 50 0.51 -10.16 -10.67
C ASN A 50 1.94 -9.85 -11.16
N VAL A 51 2.64 -8.87 -10.58
CA VAL A 51 4.00 -8.50 -11.01
C VAL A 51 5.09 -8.85 -9.98
N SER A 52 4.73 -9.04 -8.71
CA SER A 52 5.67 -9.19 -7.59
C SER A 52 6.67 -10.33 -7.78
N GLY A 53 6.23 -11.45 -8.37
CA GLY A 53 7.08 -12.61 -8.67
C GLY A 53 8.04 -12.43 -9.85
N SER A 54 7.79 -11.44 -10.71
CA SER A 54 8.65 -11.13 -11.86
C SER A 54 9.76 -10.12 -11.54
N LEU A 55 9.64 -9.41 -10.43
CA LEU A 55 10.62 -8.42 -9.98
C LEU A 55 11.66 -9.08 -9.07
N SER A 56 12.94 -8.83 -9.35
CA SER A 56 14.05 -9.30 -8.53
C SER A 56 14.33 -8.34 -7.37
N GLY A 57 14.91 -8.85 -6.27
CA GLY A 57 15.30 -8.06 -5.11
C GLY A 57 14.20 -7.90 -4.06
N GLU A 58 14.44 -7.07 -3.04
CA GLU A 58 13.41 -6.72 -2.05
C GLU A 58 12.48 -5.65 -2.62
N LEU A 59 11.19 -5.75 -2.29
CA LEU A 59 10.17 -4.87 -2.86
C LEU A 59 9.54 -4.01 -1.76
N THR A 60 9.23 -2.79 -2.14
CA THR A 60 8.44 -1.88 -1.34
C THR A 60 7.17 -1.56 -2.13
N PHE A 61 6.01 -1.90 -1.58
CA PHE A 61 4.72 -1.62 -2.22
C PHE A 61 4.05 -0.40 -1.60
N VAL A 62 3.44 0.42 -2.47
CA VAL A 62 2.57 1.52 -2.09
C VAL A 62 1.12 1.03 -2.17
N LEU A 63 0.43 1.06 -1.03
CA LEU A 63 -0.99 0.76 -0.90
C LEU A 63 -1.71 1.96 -0.29
N VAL A 64 -2.99 2.11 -0.58
CA VAL A 64 -3.79 3.13 0.09
C VAL A 64 -4.17 2.65 1.49
N ASN A 65 -4.04 3.52 2.49
CA ASN A 65 -4.51 3.34 3.85
C ASN A 65 -6.03 3.52 3.92
N ALA A 66 -6.76 2.57 3.34
CA ALA A 66 -8.22 2.57 3.35
C ALA A 66 -8.75 1.13 3.38
N SER A 67 -10.05 0.99 3.63
CA SER A 67 -10.72 -0.30 3.47
C SER A 67 -10.60 -0.80 2.03
N ASP A 68 -10.72 -2.12 1.81
CA ASP A 68 -10.71 -2.69 0.45
C ASP A 68 -11.79 -2.05 -0.43
N ALA A 69 -12.96 -1.76 0.13
CA ALA A 69 -14.06 -1.10 -0.59
C ALA A 69 -13.70 0.35 -1.00
N ASP A 70 -13.09 1.12 -0.10
CA ASP A 70 -12.68 2.50 -0.38
C ASP A 70 -11.49 2.56 -1.34
N SER A 71 -10.51 1.68 -1.16
CA SER A 71 -9.38 1.49 -2.08
C SER A 71 -9.87 1.13 -3.49
N LYS A 72 -10.80 0.18 -3.60
CA LYS A 72 -11.46 -0.17 -4.87
C LYS A 72 -12.19 1.03 -5.46
N ALA A 73 -12.94 1.79 -4.65
CA ALA A 73 -13.66 2.96 -5.12
C ALA A 73 -12.72 4.07 -5.62
N MET A 74 -11.58 4.29 -4.95
CA MET A 74 -10.53 5.22 -5.39
C MET A 74 -9.96 4.82 -6.75
N LEU A 75 -9.55 3.56 -6.89
CA LEU A 75 -9.01 3.05 -8.14
C LEU A 75 -10.06 3.07 -9.27
N ALA A 76 -11.32 2.74 -8.96
CA ALA A 76 -12.41 2.79 -9.93
C ALA A 76 -12.64 4.20 -10.47
N ARG A 77 -12.50 5.25 -9.64
CA ARG A 77 -12.61 6.64 -10.10
C ARG A 77 -11.50 7.02 -11.07
N ASP A 78 -10.27 6.61 -10.81
CA ASP A 78 -9.15 6.85 -11.74
C ASP A 78 -9.36 6.10 -13.07
N LEU A 79 -9.74 4.83 -13.01
CA LEU A 79 -9.97 4.00 -14.19
C LEU A 79 -11.17 4.45 -15.03
N ALA A 80 -12.22 4.97 -14.39
CA ALA A 80 -13.38 5.51 -15.10
C ALA A 80 -13.00 6.70 -16.00
N SER A 81 -12.03 7.52 -15.60
CA SER A 81 -11.52 8.61 -16.45
C SER A 81 -10.83 8.10 -17.72
N LYS A 82 -10.36 6.85 -17.70
CA LYS A 82 -9.71 6.13 -18.80
C LYS A 82 -10.69 5.23 -19.57
N GLY A 83 -11.97 5.19 -19.18
CA GLY A 83 -12.99 4.32 -19.78
C GLY A 83 -12.83 2.83 -19.43
N ILE A 84 -12.12 2.51 -18.35
CA ILE A 84 -11.80 1.13 -17.96
C ILE A 84 -12.63 0.74 -16.72
N GLY A 85 -13.31 -0.40 -16.79
CA GLY A 85 -13.98 -1.00 -15.63
C GLY A 85 -13.01 -1.83 -14.78
N ILE A 86 -13.32 -2.02 -13.49
CA ILE A 86 -12.48 -2.78 -12.55
C ILE A 86 -12.22 -4.23 -13.02
N GLU A 87 -13.23 -4.91 -13.55
CA GLU A 87 -13.08 -6.29 -14.04
C GLU A 87 -12.13 -6.35 -15.23
N ALA A 88 -12.27 -5.42 -16.19
CA ALA A 88 -11.40 -5.32 -17.35
C ALA A 88 -9.95 -4.97 -16.93
N PHE A 89 -9.79 -4.07 -15.96
CA PHE A 89 -8.49 -3.60 -15.49
C PHE A 89 -7.56 -4.72 -15.06
N LEU A 90 -8.02 -5.67 -14.24
CA LEU A 90 -7.16 -6.74 -13.72
C LEU A 90 -6.57 -7.63 -14.83
N SER A 91 -7.21 -7.68 -15.99
CA SER A 91 -6.75 -8.41 -17.17
C SER A 91 -6.01 -7.55 -18.19
N SER A 92 -5.90 -6.24 -17.96
CA SER A 92 -5.38 -5.29 -18.94
C SER A 92 -3.91 -4.91 -18.71
N PRO A 93 -3.23 -4.34 -19.72
CA PRO A 93 -1.89 -3.78 -19.55
C PRO A 93 -1.82 -2.69 -18.47
N GLU A 94 -2.93 -2.01 -18.17
CA GLU A 94 -3.01 -0.96 -17.15
C GLU A 94 -2.82 -1.51 -15.74
N ALA A 95 -3.25 -2.74 -15.43
CA ALA A 95 -2.95 -3.35 -14.14
C ALA A 95 -1.45 -3.53 -13.92
N ARG A 96 -0.71 -3.90 -14.97
CA ARG A 96 0.75 -3.98 -14.91
C ARG A 96 1.38 -2.61 -14.74
N LYS A 97 0.91 -1.58 -15.46
CA LYS A 97 1.40 -0.20 -15.30
C LYS A 97 1.18 0.30 -13.87
N PHE A 98 -0.04 0.14 -13.34
CA PHE A 98 -0.38 0.45 -11.96
C PHE A 98 0.58 -0.22 -10.98
N ALA A 99 0.76 -1.53 -11.14
CA ALA A 99 1.56 -2.31 -10.22
C ALA A 99 3.03 -1.88 -10.21
N LEU A 100 3.61 -1.61 -11.39
CA LEU A 100 4.98 -1.14 -11.50
C LEU A 100 5.17 0.28 -10.97
N ALA A 101 4.23 1.19 -11.25
CA ALA A 101 4.23 2.55 -10.74
C ALA A 101 4.05 2.62 -9.21
N ASN A 102 3.49 1.59 -8.58
CA ASN A 102 3.26 1.52 -7.13
C ASN A 102 4.19 0.49 -6.44
N THR A 103 5.30 0.13 -7.09
CA THR A 103 6.33 -0.75 -6.52
C THR A 103 7.71 -0.13 -6.66
N PHE A 104 8.48 -0.05 -5.58
CA PHE A 104 9.91 0.27 -5.61
C PHE A 104 10.72 -1.02 -5.45
N VAL A 105 11.79 -1.16 -6.23
CA VAL A 105 12.77 -2.26 -6.07
C VAL A 105 13.80 -1.86 -5.02
N ALA A 106 13.34 -1.80 -3.77
CA ALA A 106 14.11 -1.45 -2.60
C ALA A 106 13.51 -2.10 -1.35
N PRO A 107 14.31 -2.40 -0.30
CA PRO A 107 13.81 -2.96 0.95
C PRO A 107 12.89 -2.00 1.71
N THR A 108 13.14 -0.71 1.66
CA THR A 108 12.38 0.32 2.35
C THR A 108 12.52 1.66 1.63
N LEU A 109 11.60 2.60 1.84
CA LEU A 109 11.78 3.96 1.35
C LEU A 109 12.79 4.72 2.22
N SER A 110 13.58 5.55 1.56
CA SER A 110 14.56 6.45 2.18
C SER A 110 14.47 7.83 1.55
N THR A 111 14.82 8.86 2.31
CA THR A 111 14.88 10.23 1.78
C THR A 111 15.85 10.31 0.61
N GLY A 112 15.41 10.88 -0.52
CA GLY A 112 16.19 11.01 -1.74
C GLY A 112 15.35 10.75 -2.99
N ARG A 113 16.04 10.65 -4.13
CA ARG A 113 15.39 10.31 -5.40
C ARG A 113 15.40 8.80 -5.60
N LEU A 114 14.23 8.18 -5.63
CA LEU A 114 14.04 6.74 -5.81
C LEU A 114 13.25 6.46 -7.08
N ALA A 115 13.44 5.30 -7.69
CA ALA A 115 12.67 4.91 -8.87
C ALA A 115 11.69 3.77 -8.54
N THR A 116 10.48 3.90 -9.08
CA THR A 116 9.52 2.80 -9.15
C THR A 116 9.95 1.78 -10.22
N ALA A 117 9.32 0.61 -10.22
CA ALA A 117 9.68 -0.51 -11.08
C ALA A 117 9.36 -0.26 -12.57
N ASP A 118 8.59 0.77 -12.90
CA ASP A 118 8.41 1.29 -14.26
C ASP A 118 9.54 2.25 -14.71
N GLY A 119 10.51 2.53 -13.83
CA GLY A 119 11.65 3.41 -14.08
C GLY A 119 11.39 4.88 -13.80
N LYS A 120 10.19 5.26 -13.34
CA LYS A 120 9.88 6.66 -13.02
C LYS A 120 10.55 7.08 -11.71
N GLY A 121 11.22 8.23 -11.74
CA GLY A 121 11.90 8.78 -10.56
C GLY A 121 10.98 9.68 -9.73
N HIS A 122 11.01 9.47 -8.42
CA HIS A 122 10.19 10.13 -7.41
C HIS A 122 11.06 10.73 -6.30
N ASP A 123 10.65 11.90 -5.81
CA ASP A 123 11.31 12.54 -4.68
C ASP A 123 10.65 12.07 -3.38
N VAL A 124 11.42 11.38 -2.55
CA VAL A 124 10.95 10.77 -1.32
C VAL A 124 11.51 11.50 -0.11
N GLN A 125 10.65 11.82 0.85
CA GLN A 125 11.02 12.50 2.10
C GLN A 125 10.50 11.67 3.27
N CYS A 126 11.40 11.04 4.01
CA CYS A 126 11.07 10.21 5.15
C CYS A 126 11.42 10.89 6.48
N SER A 127 10.59 10.67 7.49
CA SER A 127 10.76 11.14 8.87
C SER A 127 10.33 10.06 9.86
N GLN A 128 10.82 10.13 11.09
CA GLN A 128 10.35 9.26 12.18
C GLN A 128 9.38 10.04 13.06
N ARG A 129 8.21 9.45 13.35
CA ARG A 129 7.20 9.99 14.27
C ARG A 129 6.79 8.87 15.21
N GLU A 130 7.05 9.06 16.50
CA GLU A 130 6.68 8.09 17.56
C GLU A 130 7.18 6.65 17.26
N GLY A 131 8.39 6.54 16.70
CA GLY A 131 8.99 5.24 16.34
C GLY A 131 8.45 4.60 15.06
N THR A 132 7.57 5.29 14.34
CA THR A 132 7.06 4.88 13.02
C THR A 132 7.63 5.79 11.93
N GLN A 133 8.09 5.20 10.84
CA GLN A 133 8.61 5.89 9.68
C GLN A 133 7.44 6.32 8.80
N PHE A 134 7.37 7.63 8.56
CA PHE A 134 6.47 8.25 7.62
C PHE A 134 7.27 8.71 6.41
N CYS A 135 6.76 8.46 5.21
CA CYS A 135 7.37 8.95 3.98
C CYS A 135 6.34 9.70 3.14
N ARG A 136 6.78 10.80 2.52
CA ARG A 136 6.04 11.54 1.52
C ARG A 136 6.70 11.37 0.17
N ILE A 137 5.92 11.14 -0.88
CA ILE A 137 6.40 10.96 -2.25
C ILE A 137 5.88 12.12 -3.11
N ASP A 138 6.81 12.76 -3.84
CA ASP A 138 6.59 13.92 -4.73
C ASP A 138 5.88 15.12 -4.07
N GLY A 139 5.89 15.18 -2.74
CA GLY A 139 5.13 16.16 -1.99
C GLY A 139 3.61 15.97 -2.03
N GLN A 140 3.11 14.88 -2.62
CA GLN A 140 1.70 14.66 -2.91
C GLN A 140 1.04 13.60 -2.05
N ILE A 141 1.69 12.44 -1.90
CA ILE A 141 1.13 11.33 -1.12
C ILE A 141 2.00 11.06 0.10
N GLU A 142 1.37 10.76 1.23
CA GLU A 142 2.03 10.52 2.51
C GLU A 142 1.45 9.30 3.22
N GLY A 143 2.31 8.58 3.93
CA GLY A 143 1.92 7.40 4.69
C GLY A 143 3.04 6.84 5.51
N PHE A 144 2.82 5.66 6.06
CA PHE A 144 3.73 5.02 7.01
C PHE A 144 4.05 3.58 6.64
N ASN A 145 5.21 3.10 7.10
CA ASN A 145 5.65 1.73 6.88
C ASN A 145 4.93 0.78 7.86
N GLN A 146 3.99 -0.01 7.34
CA GLN A 146 3.20 -0.98 8.11
C GLN A 146 4.04 -2.13 8.66
N LEU A 147 5.13 -2.52 7.97
CA LEU A 147 5.94 -3.68 8.35
C LEU A 147 7.17 -3.31 9.20
N GLN A 148 7.39 -2.03 9.50
CA GLN A 148 8.62 -1.58 10.19
C GLN A 148 8.82 -2.25 11.56
N ARG A 149 7.74 -2.51 12.30
CA ARG A 149 7.82 -3.07 13.66
C ARG A 149 8.01 -4.58 13.69
N GLU A 150 8.10 -5.21 12.52
CA GLU A 150 8.20 -6.64 12.37
C GLU A 150 9.65 -7.03 12.06
N PRO A 151 10.43 -7.49 13.05
CA PRO A 151 11.85 -7.79 12.86
C PRO A 151 12.06 -8.94 11.88
N GLY A 152 13.09 -8.84 11.04
CA GLY A 152 13.51 -9.91 10.12
C GLY A 152 12.70 -10.02 8.82
N ARG A 153 11.81 -9.06 8.52
CA ARG A 153 11.05 -9.04 7.27
C ARG A 153 11.82 -8.38 6.13
N SER A 154 11.65 -8.95 4.94
CA SER A 154 12.20 -8.39 3.69
C SER A 154 11.19 -7.51 2.97
N GLY A 155 11.68 -6.39 2.43
CA GLY A 155 10.83 -5.38 1.80
C GLY A 155 9.92 -4.64 2.78
N SER A 156 9.00 -3.84 2.25
CA SER A 156 8.10 -3.02 3.08
C SER A 156 6.76 -2.74 2.42
N ILE A 157 5.79 -2.30 3.23
CA ILE A 157 4.46 -1.87 2.79
C ILE A 157 4.24 -0.48 3.33
N TYR A 158 4.04 0.49 2.45
CA TYR A 158 3.63 1.83 2.85
C TYR A 158 2.13 2.01 2.61
N LEU A 159 1.41 2.29 3.68
CA LEU A 159 0.01 2.65 3.66
C LEU A 159 -0.09 4.18 3.51
N MET A 160 -0.36 4.64 2.30
CA MET A 160 -0.39 6.05 1.87
C MET A 160 -1.83 6.57 1.72
N ASP A 161 -2.01 7.89 1.64
CA ASP A 161 -3.29 8.54 1.34
C ASP A 161 -3.70 8.48 -0.15
N GLY A 162 -2.84 7.95 -1.04
CA GLY A 162 -3.10 7.84 -2.47
C GLY A 162 -2.19 6.85 -3.20
N TYR A 163 -2.52 6.59 -4.47
CA TYR A 163 -1.65 5.84 -5.39
C TYR A 163 -0.75 6.78 -6.17
N LEU A 164 0.38 6.26 -6.63
CA LEU A 164 1.18 6.92 -7.66
C LEU A 164 0.48 6.81 -9.03
N PRO A 165 0.57 7.86 -9.85
CA PRO A 165 -0.07 7.91 -11.17
C PRO A 165 0.58 6.92 -12.15
N PHE A 166 -0.24 6.30 -13.02
CA PHE A 166 0.14 5.23 -13.95
C PHE A 166 -0.64 5.28 -15.28
#